data_AF-A0A976KNV9-F1
#
_entry.id   AF-A0A976KNV9-F1
#
_cell.length_a   1.000
_cell.length_b   1.000
_cell.length_c   1.000
_cell.angle_alpha   90.00
_cell.angle_beta   90.00
_cell.angle_gamma   90.00
#
_symmetry.space_group_name_H-M   'P 1'
#
loop_
_entity.id
_entity.type
_entity.pdbx_description
1 polymer ?
#
loop_
_entity_poly.entity_id
_entity_poly.type
_entity_poly.pdbx_seq_one_letter_code
_entity_poly.pdbx_strand_id
1 'polypeptide(L)'
;MARSPRAATANVKAGVRLISWFRHNFDCVAVSLKRLLNTPMSSILTITVLAISLALPGGLYMLANNLLSLSGSWDTDAQITLYLRDDVDNEQGSVFAEQLKQDTRFTYVNFMSNIQALEEFKTLSGFEEALSA
;
A
#
# COMPACT_ATOMS: atom_id res chain seq x y z
N MET A 1 -16.89 65.40 37.14
CA MET A 1 -16.02 65.00 36.02
C MET A 1 -14.91 64.10 36.58
N ALA A 2 -14.97 62.78 36.36
CA ALA A 2 -13.87 61.87 36.65
C ALA A 2 -13.69 60.95 35.44
N ARG A 3 -12.62 61.15 34.69
CA ARG A 3 -12.27 60.36 33.51
C ARG A 3 -11.55 59.10 33.99
N SER A 4 -12.11 57.94 33.67
CA SER A 4 -11.47 56.64 33.84
C SER A 4 -10.18 56.56 32.99
N PRO A 5 -9.09 56.00 33.52
CA PRO A 5 -7.87 55.80 32.73
C PRO A 5 -8.09 54.64 31.78
N ARG A 6 -7.93 54.89 30.47
CA ARG A 6 -7.94 53.85 29.44
C ARG A 6 -6.77 52.90 29.69
N ALA A 7 -7.07 51.61 29.86
CA ALA A 7 -6.07 50.55 29.90
C ALA A 7 -5.25 50.58 28.60
N ALA A 8 -3.93 50.74 28.76
CA ALA A 8 -2.98 50.67 27.67
C ALA A 8 -3.10 49.30 26.98
N THR A 9 -3.50 49.29 25.72
CA THR A 9 -3.47 48.11 24.86
C THR A 9 -2.02 47.69 24.66
N ALA A 10 -1.58 46.68 25.40
CA ALA A 10 -0.26 46.11 25.29
C ALA A 10 -0.04 45.58 23.86
N ASN A 11 0.98 46.12 23.19
CA ASN A 11 1.43 45.65 21.89
C ASN A 11 2.15 44.29 22.07
N VAL A 12 1.36 43.22 22.23
CA VAL A 12 1.88 41.88 22.44
C VAL A 12 2.44 41.38 21.10
N LYS A 13 3.77 41.30 21.02
CA LYS A 13 4.51 40.77 19.86
C LYS A 13 3.91 39.43 19.41
N ALA A 14 3.68 39.26 18.10
CA ALA A 14 3.00 38.10 17.51
C ALA A 14 3.57 36.74 17.97
N GLY A 15 4.87 36.64 18.22
CA GLY A 15 5.51 35.42 18.74
C GLY A 15 5.02 35.01 20.15
N VAL A 16 4.76 35.98 21.04
CA VAL A 16 4.25 35.71 22.40
C VAL A 16 2.81 35.20 22.33
N ARG A 17 2.00 35.70 21.39
CA ARG A 17 0.64 35.20 21.14
C ARG A 17 0.64 33.76 20.64
N LEU A 18 1.51 33.42 19.71
CA LEU A 18 1.62 32.08 19.14
C LEU A 18 2.01 31.06 20.22
N ILE A 19 3.02 31.38 21.03
CA ILE A 19 3.46 30.53 22.15
C ILE A 19 2.36 30.38 23.20
N SER A 20 1.64 31.46 23.52
CA SER A 20 0.51 31.41 24.46
C SER A 20 -0.65 30.56 23.94
N TRP A 21 -0.92 30.61 22.63
CA TRP A 21 -1.92 29.79 21.96
C TRP A 21 -1.51 28.32 22.01
N PHE A 22 -0.27 27.98 21.66
CA PHE A 22 0.22 26.60 21.74
C PHE A 22 0.17 26.05 23.16
N ARG A 23 0.59 26.84 24.16
CA ARG A 23 0.53 26.43 25.58
C ARG A 23 -0.91 26.17 26.02
N HIS A 24 -1.83 27.08 25.67
CA HIS A 24 -3.24 26.92 26.00
C HIS A 24 -3.87 25.68 25.34
N ASN A 25 -3.55 25.41 24.07
CA ASN A 25 -4.03 24.21 23.39
C ASN A 25 -3.49 22.95 24.06
N PHE A 26 -2.21 22.93 24.45
CA PHE A 26 -1.63 21.78 25.14
C PHE A 26 -2.24 21.56 26.52
N ASP A 27 -2.50 22.65 27.27
CA ASP A 27 -3.20 22.59 28.56
C ASP A 27 -4.61 22.00 28.38
N CYS A 28 -5.34 22.42 27.34
CA CYS A 28 -6.66 21.87 27.00
C CYS A 28 -6.59 20.38 26.63
N VAL A 29 -5.59 19.96 25.86
CA VAL A 29 -5.36 18.55 25.50
C VAL A 29 -5.10 17.72 26.75
N ALA A 30 -4.20 18.18 27.62
CA ALA A 30 -3.85 17.47 28.85
C ALA A 30 -5.06 17.31 29.80
N VAL A 31 -5.86 18.37 29.96
CA VAL A 31 -7.09 18.32 30.76
C VAL A 31 -8.12 17.36 30.16
N SER A 32 -8.29 17.36 28.85
CA SER A 32 -9.25 16.49 28.15
C SER A 32 -8.82 15.02 28.19
N LEU A 33 -7.53 14.75 28.01
CA LEU A 33 -6.96 13.41 28.14
C LEU A 33 -7.11 12.87 29.56
N LYS A 34 -6.86 13.70 30.57
CA LYS A 34 -7.08 13.34 31.98
C LYS A 34 -8.55 13.00 32.26
N ARG A 35 -9.50 13.70 31.63
CA ARG A 35 -10.93 13.38 31.74
C ARG A 35 -11.26 12.02 31.12
N LEU A 36 -10.76 11.73 29.92
CA LEU A 36 -10.89 10.41 29.27
C LEU A 36 -10.37 9.28 30.19
N LEU A 37 -9.20 9.47 30.80
CA LEU A 37 -8.61 8.49 31.74
C LEU A 37 -9.43 8.32 33.03
N ASN A 38 -10.13 9.37 33.47
CA ASN A 38 -11.00 9.35 34.66
C ASN A 38 -12.39 8.75 34.39
N THR A 39 -12.79 8.56 33.13
CA THR A 39 -14.08 7.94 32.73
C THR A 39 -13.88 6.66 31.92
N PRO A 40 -13.15 5.65 32.45
CA PRO A 40 -12.57 4.57 31.65
C PRO A 40 -13.61 3.72 30.90
N MET A 41 -14.75 3.41 31.53
CA MET A 41 -15.76 2.52 30.92
C MET A 41 -16.38 3.10 29.64
N SER A 42 -16.78 4.37 29.67
CA SER A 42 -17.40 5.04 28.51
C SER A 42 -16.36 5.33 27.42
N SER A 43 -15.15 5.71 27.84
CA SER A 43 -14.04 6.00 26.93
C SER A 43 -13.59 4.74 26.18
N ILE A 44 -13.44 3.60 26.85
CA ILE A 44 -13.08 2.33 26.22
C ILE A 44 -14.13 1.91 25.19
N LEU A 45 -15.43 1.98 25.53
CA LEU A 45 -16.49 1.61 24.58
C LEU A 45 -16.41 2.43 23.30
N THR A 46 -16.25 3.75 23.42
CA THR A 46 -16.16 4.66 22.28
C THR A 46 -14.89 4.41 21.46
N ILE A 47 -13.74 4.22 22.12
CA ILE A 47 -12.47 3.92 21.47
C ILE A 47 -12.55 2.58 20.72
N THR A 48 -13.14 1.55 21.31
CA THR A 48 -13.30 0.23 20.68
C THR A 48 -14.18 0.31 19.44
N VAL A 49 -15.30 1.03 19.49
CA VAL A 49 -16.17 1.22 18.32
C VAL A 49 -15.41 1.95 17.20
N LEU A 50 -14.67 3.02 17.52
CA LEU A 50 -13.82 3.72 16.56
C LEU A 50 -12.73 2.81 16.00
N ALA A 51 -12.09 2.00 16.84
CA ALA A 51 -11.06 1.05 16.44
C ALA A 51 -11.61 0.01 15.46
N ILE A 52 -12.76 -0.62 15.76
CA ILE A 52 -13.41 -1.59 14.88
C ILE A 52 -13.82 -0.92 13.55
N SER A 53 -14.38 0.29 13.61
CA SER A 53 -14.80 1.04 12.42
C SER A 53 -13.64 1.39 11.49
N LEU A 54 -12.44 1.60 12.01
CA LEU A 54 -11.23 1.88 11.22
C LEU A 54 -10.51 0.59 10.80
N ALA A 55 -10.56 -0.45 11.63
CA ALA A 55 -9.97 -1.76 11.35
C ALA A 55 -10.71 -2.50 10.23
N LEU A 56 -12.03 -2.34 10.10
CA LEU A 56 -12.80 -3.00 9.05
C LEU A 56 -12.42 -2.55 7.62
N PRO A 57 -12.40 -1.25 7.26
CA PRO A 57 -12.00 -0.81 5.92
C PRO A 57 -10.53 -1.14 5.64
N GLY A 58 -9.64 -0.94 6.62
CA GLY A 58 -8.22 -1.27 6.49
C GLY A 58 -7.98 -2.78 6.35
N GLY A 59 -8.66 -3.58 7.15
CA GLY A 59 -8.59 -5.04 7.13
C GLY A 59 -9.15 -5.63 5.84
N LEU A 60 -10.30 -5.15 5.37
CA LEU A 60 -10.86 -5.55 4.07
C LEU A 60 -9.92 -5.17 2.92
N TYR A 61 -9.36 -3.96 2.94
CA TYR A 61 -8.37 -3.53 1.96
C TYR A 61 -7.14 -4.45 1.98
N MET A 62 -6.59 -4.75 3.16
CA MET A 62 -5.44 -5.64 3.29
C MET A 62 -5.76 -7.04 2.79
N LEU A 63 -6.91 -7.60 3.14
CA LEU A 63 -7.36 -8.92 2.65
C LEU A 63 -7.51 -8.93 1.12
N ALA A 64 -8.14 -7.89 0.55
CA ALA A 64 -8.27 -7.76 -0.91
C ALA A 64 -6.89 -7.73 -1.58
N ASN A 65 -5.94 -6.93 -1.09
CA ASN A 65 -4.59 -6.87 -1.66
C ASN A 65 -3.82 -8.20 -1.52
N ASN A 66 -3.99 -8.92 -0.40
CA ASN A 66 -3.41 -10.25 -0.22
C ASN A 66 -4.01 -11.25 -1.22
N LEU A 67 -5.33 -11.22 -1.43
CA LEU A 67 -6.00 -12.04 -2.43
C LEU A 67 -5.52 -11.71 -3.85
N LEU A 68 -5.41 -10.42 -4.20
CA LEU A 68 -4.87 -9.99 -5.50
C LEU A 68 -3.42 -10.44 -5.70
N SER A 69 -2.60 -10.45 -4.65
CA SER A 69 -1.21 -10.91 -4.73
C SER A 69 -1.10 -12.43 -4.81
N LEU A 70 -1.95 -13.16 -4.08
CA LEU A 70 -2.03 -14.63 -4.11
C LEU A 70 -2.63 -15.15 -5.42
N SER A 71 -3.54 -14.41 -6.05
CA SER A 71 -4.13 -14.75 -7.35
C SER A 71 -3.20 -14.49 -8.54
N GLY A 72 -1.93 -14.18 -8.28
CA GLY A 72 -0.99 -13.64 -9.26
C GLY A 72 -1.13 -12.13 -9.30
N SER A 73 -0.03 -11.38 -9.22
CA SER A 73 -0.02 -9.92 -9.29
C SER A 73 -0.76 -9.41 -10.54
N TRP A 74 -2.01 -8.98 -10.38
CA TRP A 74 -2.73 -8.18 -11.40
C TRP A 74 -2.20 -6.73 -11.45
N ASP A 75 -1.04 -6.45 -10.86
CA ASP A 75 -0.28 -5.26 -11.22
C ASP A 75 0.31 -5.55 -12.60
N THR A 76 -0.34 -5.01 -13.61
CA THR A 76 -0.23 -5.42 -15.00
C THR A 76 1.08 -4.88 -15.58
N ASP A 77 2.20 -5.50 -15.23
CA ASP A 77 3.33 -5.50 -16.15
C ASP A 77 2.81 -6.13 -17.45
N ALA A 78 2.75 -5.34 -18.51
CA ALA A 78 2.20 -5.76 -19.80
C ALA A 78 3.06 -6.89 -20.39
N GLN A 79 2.76 -8.12 -19.99
CA GLN A 79 3.45 -9.32 -20.46
C GLN A 79 2.71 -9.91 -21.65
N ILE A 80 3.43 -10.16 -22.73
CA ILE A 80 2.91 -10.82 -23.93
C ILE A 80 3.59 -12.18 -24.05
N THR A 81 2.80 -13.25 -24.05
CA THR A 81 3.29 -14.61 -24.32
C THR A 81 3.12 -14.92 -25.80
N LEU A 82 4.22 -15.15 -26.50
CA LEU A 82 4.22 -15.55 -27.90
C LEU A 82 4.54 -17.05 -28.00
N TYR A 83 3.62 -17.83 -28.56
CA TYR A 83 3.86 -19.23 -28.87
C TYR A 83 4.45 -19.35 -30.28
N LEU A 84 5.56 -20.06 -30.38
CA LEU A 84 6.17 -20.42 -31.66
C LEU A 84 5.46 -21.64 -32.24
N ARG A 85 5.54 -21.80 -33.56
CA ARG A 85 5.03 -23.00 -34.23
C ARG A 85 5.91 -24.21 -33.91
N ASP A 86 5.33 -25.41 -33.97
CA ASP A 86 6.03 -26.68 -33.64
C ASP A 86 7.19 -27.03 -34.58
N ASP A 87 7.27 -26.40 -35.76
CA ASP A 87 8.34 -26.58 -36.74
C ASP A 87 9.59 -25.75 -36.44
N VAL A 88 9.53 -24.86 -35.44
CA VAL A 88 10.65 -24.00 -35.03
C VAL A 88 11.50 -24.73 -34.01
N ASP A 89 12.77 -24.97 -34.34
CA ASP A 89 13.73 -25.54 -33.39
C ASP A 89 14.16 -24.51 -32.32
N ASN A 90 14.81 -25.00 -31.26
CA ASN A 90 15.25 -24.15 -30.15
C ASN A 90 16.29 -23.10 -30.55
N GLU A 91 17.11 -23.37 -31.57
CA GLU A 91 18.14 -22.45 -32.03
C GLU A 91 17.50 -21.26 -32.76
N GLN A 92 16.57 -21.55 -33.68
CA GLN A 92 15.76 -20.57 -34.38
C GLN A 92 14.93 -19.73 -33.41
N GLY A 93 14.30 -20.36 -32.42
CA GLY A 93 13.54 -19.67 -31.37
C GLY A 93 14.42 -18.74 -30.53
N SER A 94 15.63 -19.18 -30.17
CA SER A 94 16.60 -18.37 -29.43
C SER A 94 17.06 -17.16 -30.25
N VAL A 95 17.37 -17.34 -31.54
CA VAL A 95 17.75 -16.24 -32.43
C VAL A 95 16.62 -15.21 -32.56
N PHE A 96 15.38 -15.66 -32.69
CA PHE A 96 14.22 -14.77 -32.75
C PHE A 96 14.03 -13.97 -31.45
N ALA A 97 14.23 -14.60 -30.29
CA ALA A 97 14.18 -13.89 -29.01
C ALA A 97 15.29 -12.85 -28.87
N GLU A 98 16.51 -13.13 -29.35
CA GLU A 98 17.60 -12.14 -29.39
C GLU A 98 17.27 -10.95 -30.29
N GLN A 99 16.56 -11.15 -31.40
CA GLN A 99 16.07 -10.04 -32.23
C GLN A 99 15.07 -9.17 -31.47
N LEU A 100 14.16 -9.77 -30.71
CA LEU A 100 13.19 -9.03 -29.88
C LEU A 100 13.87 -8.27 -28.73
N LYS A 101 14.93 -8.81 -28.13
CA LYS A 101 15.72 -8.12 -27.08
C LYS A 101 16.36 -6.83 -27.57
N GLN A 102 16.64 -6.72 -28.88
CA GLN A 102 17.24 -5.52 -29.47
C GLN A 102 16.22 -4.41 -29.74
N ASP A 103 14.92 -4.70 -29.66
CA ASP A 103 13.86 -3.72 -29.86
C ASP A 103 13.60 -2.92 -28.57
N THR A 104 13.76 -1.60 -28.65
CA THR A 104 13.64 -0.67 -27.52
C THR A 104 12.27 -0.64 -26.86
N ARG A 105 11.24 -1.25 -27.47
CA ARG A 105 9.88 -1.33 -26.91
C ARG A 105 9.77 -2.39 -25.81
N PHE A 106 10.70 -3.33 -25.73
CA PHE A 106 10.66 -4.41 -24.75
C PHE A 106 11.77 -4.23 -23.71
N THR A 107 11.39 -4.17 -22.44
CA THR A 107 12.35 -4.10 -21.32
C THR A 107 13.00 -5.46 -21.05
N TYR A 108 12.25 -6.54 -21.25
CA TYR A 108 12.67 -7.89 -20.97
C TYR A 108 12.05 -8.87 -21.96
N VAL A 109 12.86 -9.80 -22.47
CA VAL A 109 12.41 -10.89 -23.35
C VAL A 109 13.09 -12.17 -22.87
N ASN A 110 12.29 -13.19 -22.59
CA ASN A 110 12.76 -14.50 -22.18
C ASN A 110 12.36 -15.55 -23.21
N PHE A 111 13.32 -16.32 -23.70
CA PHE A 111 13.03 -17.50 -24.50
C PHE A 111 12.95 -18.70 -23.57
N MET A 112 11.88 -19.47 -23.72
CA MET A 112 11.68 -20.71 -22.98
C MET A 112 11.41 -21.84 -23.97
N SER A 113 12.24 -22.87 -23.94
CA SER A 113 12.02 -24.05 -24.77
C SER A 113 10.77 -24.81 -24.32
N ASN A 114 10.20 -25.63 -25.20
CA ASN A 114 9.03 -26.47 -24.86
C ASN A 114 9.29 -27.36 -23.63
N ILE A 115 10.50 -27.92 -23.50
CA ILE A 115 10.89 -28.77 -22.36
C ILE A 115 10.89 -27.99 -21.06
N GLN A 116 11.48 -26.79 -21.06
CA GLN A 116 11.51 -25.92 -19.87
C GLN A 116 10.11 -25.43 -19.49
N ALA A 117 9.30 -25.05 -20.49
CA ALA A 117 7.92 -24.63 -20.27
C ALA A 117 7.07 -25.75 -19.66
N LEU A 118 7.30 -27.00 -20.10
CA LEU A 118 6.62 -28.18 -19.57
C LEU A 118 7.03 -28.45 -18.11
N GLU A 119 8.32 -28.31 -17.80
CA GLU A 119 8.85 -28.48 -16.44
C GLU A 119 8.29 -27.42 -15.49
N GLU A 120 8.34 -26.14 -15.87
CA GLU A 120 7.78 -25.05 -15.06
C GLU A 120 6.26 -25.21 -14.87
N PHE A 121 5.54 -25.63 -15.92
CA PHE A 121 4.11 -25.91 -15.82
C PHE A 121 3.80 -27.02 -14.82
N LYS A 122 4.59 -28.11 -14.79
CA LYS A 122 4.44 -29.19 -13.82
C LYS A 122 4.64 -28.70 -12.39
N THR A 123 5.69 -27.92 -12.15
CA THR A 123 6.02 -27.40 -10.81
C THR A 123 4.96 -26.42 -10.30
N LEU A 124 4.50 -25.49 -11.15
CA LEU A 124 3.55 -24.46 -10.74
C LEU A 124 2.13 -24.99 -10.57
N SER A 125 1.72 -25.94 -11.41
CA SER A 125 0.32 -26.39 -11.45
C SER A 125 0.05 -27.58 -10.53
N GLY A 126 1.09 -28.20 -9.96
CA GLY A 126 0.96 -29.40 -9.11
C GLY A 126 0.46 -30.64 -9.85
N PHE A 127 0.50 -30.64 -11.20
CA PHE A 127 0.04 -31.73 -12.07
C PHE A 127 1.15 -32.74 -12.42
N GLU A 128 2.18 -32.89 -11.60
CA GLU A 128 3.26 -33.87 -11.84
C GLU A 128 2.72 -35.29 -12.05
N GLU A 129 1.73 -35.70 -11.24
CA GLU A 129 1.10 -37.03 -11.31
C GLU A 129 0.18 -37.22 -12.52
N ALA A 130 -0.42 -36.16 -13.07
CA ALA A 130 -1.34 -36.27 -14.21
C ALA A 130 -0.61 -36.26 -15.57
N LEU A 131 0.61 -35.75 -15.62
CA LEU A 131 1.39 -35.55 -16.84
C LEU A 131 2.55 -36.55 -16.99
N SER A 132 2.72 -37.45 -16.02
CA SER A 132 3.69 -38.56 -16.05
C SER A 132 3.05 -39.92 -16.40
N ALA A 133 1.74 -39.94 -16.67
CA ALA A 133 0.95 -41.12 -17.05
C ALA A 133 0.79 -41.27 -18.57
#